data_AF-A0A6F9ADB1-F1
#
_entry.id   AF-A0A6F9ADB1-F1
#
_cell.length_a   1.000
_cell.length_b   1.000
_cell.length_c   1.000
_cell.angle_alpha   90.00
_cell.angle_beta   90.00
_cell.angle_gamma   90.00
#
_symmetry.space_group_name_H-M   'P 1'
#
loop_
_entity.id
_entity.type
_entity.pdbx_description
1 polymer ?
#
loop_
_entity_poly.entity_id
_entity_poly.type
_entity_poly.pdbx_seq_one_letter_code
_entity_poly.pdbx_strand_id
1 'polypeptide(L)'
;MTPAGNEEVRCEIPCHHATTPASFSNSKREYLEWEDKLGLAHLSGFEYDDGNLIVLKDGMYEVYLQITFRRPSHFVCSKEDPVFILSQKVILFAINYQKNRELLTASDTVECMPKSNCCQPPDSVTPYWEKSTRTSGVFKLKAGDRLRVSNEDRYHELMLLREDYTFFGAHLI
;
A
#
# COMPACT_ATOMS: atom_id res chain seq x y z
N MET A 1 -41.35 23.76 -24.64
CA MET A 1 -40.51 22.66 -25.18
C MET A 1 -39.06 23.08 -25.00
N THR A 2 -38.42 22.60 -23.94
CA THR A 2 -37.02 22.88 -23.61
C THR A 2 -36.21 21.68 -24.11
N PRO A 3 -35.05 21.86 -24.78
CA PRO A 3 -34.26 20.72 -25.21
C PRO A 3 -33.61 20.08 -23.99
N ALA A 4 -33.66 18.75 -23.92
CA ALA A 4 -32.88 17.98 -22.98
C ALA A 4 -31.38 18.23 -23.26
N GLY A 5 -30.66 18.69 -22.24
CA GLY A 5 -29.22 18.75 -22.29
C GLY A 5 -28.68 17.33 -22.38
N ASN A 6 -28.01 17.02 -23.48
CA ASN A 6 -27.19 15.82 -23.58
C ASN A 6 -26.01 15.99 -22.61
N GLU A 7 -26.12 15.38 -21.44
CA GLU A 7 -24.99 15.17 -20.55
C GLU A 7 -24.08 14.17 -21.26
N GLU A 8 -23.04 14.70 -21.91
CA GLU A 8 -21.98 13.92 -22.53
C GLU A 8 -21.29 13.13 -21.41
N VAL A 9 -21.63 11.84 -21.31
CA VAL A 9 -20.94 10.91 -20.40
C VAL A 9 -19.50 10.81 -20.89
N ARG A 10 -18.63 11.67 -20.35
CA ARG A 10 -17.20 11.51 -20.49
C ARG A 10 -16.85 10.17 -19.86
N CYS A 11 -16.44 9.22 -20.68
CA CYS A 11 -15.80 8.00 -20.23
C CYS A 11 -14.47 8.39 -19.57
N GLU A 12 -14.51 8.78 -18.30
CA GLU A 12 -13.31 8.90 -17.50
C GLU A 12 -12.67 7.52 -17.41
N ILE A 13 -11.38 7.44 -17.72
CA ILE A 13 -10.60 6.21 -17.59
C ILE A 13 -10.49 5.96 -16.08
N PRO A 14 -10.98 4.83 -15.56
CA PRO A 14 -10.86 4.52 -14.14
C PRO A 14 -9.41 4.64 -13.69
N CYS A 15 -9.17 5.49 -12.70
CA CYS A 15 -7.87 5.77 -12.14
C CYS A 15 -8.01 6.06 -10.66
N HIS A 16 -7.21 5.39 -9.85
CA HIS A 16 -7.12 5.62 -8.43
C HIS A 16 -5.66 5.69 -8.00
N HIS A 17 -5.37 6.71 -7.20
CA HIS A 17 -4.13 6.85 -6.47
C HIS A 17 -4.49 7.16 -5.02
N ALA A 18 -4.20 6.21 -4.14
CA ALA A 18 -4.36 6.30 -2.70
C ALA A 18 -3.01 6.58 -2.06
N THR A 19 -3.00 7.44 -1.06
CA THR A 19 -1.80 7.76 -0.30
C THR A 19 -1.97 7.30 1.14
N THR A 20 -0.86 7.14 1.86
CA THR A 20 -0.91 6.82 3.28
C THR A 20 -1.67 7.90 4.08
N PRO A 21 -2.52 7.51 5.06
CA PRO A 21 -3.21 8.48 5.91
C PRO A 21 -2.23 9.24 6.81
N ALA A 22 -2.63 10.42 7.29
CA ALA A 22 -1.81 11.25 8.19
C ALA A 22 -1.39 10.53 9.49
N SER A 23 -2.18 9.56 9.92
CA SER A 23 -1.86 8.60 10.98
C SER A 23 -2.64 7.33 10.76
N PHE A 24 -2.04 6.16 10.99
CA PHE A 24 -2.84 4.95 11.18
C PHE A 24 -3.57 5.04 12.51
N SER A 25 -4.87 4.71 12.53
CA SER A 25 -5.52 4.36 13.79
C SER A 25 -4.70 3.23 14.42
N ASN A 26 -4.36 3.33 15.70
CA ASN A 26 -3.52 2.36 16.45
C ASN A 26 -4.05 0.91 16.47
N SER A 27 -5.07 0.59 15.69
CA SER A 27 -5.52 -0.76 15.38
C SER A 27 -4.53 -1.44 14.43
N LYS A 28 -3.81 -2.43 14.97
CA LYS A 28 -3.22 -3.55 14.20
C LYS A 28 -4.32 -4.20 13.34
N ARG A 29 -4.50 -3.70 12.12
CA ARG A 29 -5.48 -4.20 11.15
C ARG A 29 -4.76 -5.10 10.17
N GLU A 30 -5.46 -6.14 9.73
CA GLU A 30 -4.97 -7.04 8.69
C GLU A 30 -4.72 -6.31 7.36
N TYR A 31 -5.54 -5.29 7.07
CA TYR A 31 -5.48 -4.49 5.85
C TYR A 31 -5.26 -3.01 6.15
N LEU A 32 -4.49 -2.36 5.28
CA LEU A 32 -4.17 -0.94 5.35
C LEU A 32 -5.35 -0.09 4.85
N GLU A 33 -5.64 0.97 5.60
CA GLU A 33 -6.48 2.09 5.16
C GLU A 33 -5.62 3.13 4.42
N TRP A 34 -6.26 3.88 3.53
CA TRP A 34 -5.64 4.81 2.60
C TRP A 34 -6.45 6.10 2.54
N GLU A 35 -5.76 7.23 2.34
CA GLU A 35 -6.36 8.50 1.98
C GLU A 35 -6.70 8.51 0.48
N ASP A 36 -7.96 8.79 0.14
CA ASP A 36 -8.50 8.73 -1.22
C ASP A 36 -8.95 10.10 -1.78
N LYS A 37 -8.92 11.18 -0.99
CA LYS A 37 -9.53 12.48 -1.32
C LYS A 37 -8.60 13.67 -1.24
N LEU A 38 -7.66 13.68 -0.30
CA LEU A 38 -6.79 14.82 0.00
C LEU A 38 -5.38 14.64 -0.57
N GLY A 39 -4.68 15.77 -0.79
CA GLY A 39 -3.29 15.77 -1.23
C GLY A 39 -3.11 15.25 -2.65
N LEU A 40 -2.17 14.32 -2.83
CA LEU A 40 -1.95 13.64 -4.11
C LEU A 40 -2.98 12.55 -4.43
N ALA A 41 -3.87 12.21 -3.48
CA ALA A 41 -4.86 11.18 -3.67
C ALA A 41 -5.96 11.61 -4.66
N HIS A 42 -6.41 10.67 -5.48
CA HIS A 42 -7.57 10.85 -6.34
C HIS A 42 -8.26 9.53 -6.64
N LEU A 43 -9.56 9.62 -6.95
CA LEU A 43 -10.41 8.48 -7.25
C LEU A 43 -11.39 8.85 -8.37
N SER A 44 -11.31 8.15 -9.50
CA SER A 44 -12.28 8.19 -10.59
C SER A 44 -12.52 6.78 -11.11
N GLY A 45 -13.78 6.39 -11.32
CA GLY A 45 -14.15 5.08 -11.86
C GLY A 45 -13.92 3.89 -10.91
N PHE A 46 -13.71 4.15 -9.63
CA PHE A 46 -13.62 3.16 -8.54
C PHE A 46 -14.54 3.59 -7.38
N GLU A 47 -14.82 2.67 -6.46
CA GLU A 47 -15.34 2.99 -5.13
C GLU A 47 -14.29 2.66 -4.07
N TYR A 48 -14.25 3.43 -2.98
CA TYR A 48 -13.36 3.17 -1.86
C TYR A 48 -14.15 3.01 -0.56
N ASP A 49 -13.93 1.92 0.16
CA ASP A 49 -14.62 1.60 1.42
C ASP A 49 -13.71 0.77 2.35
N ASP A 50 -13.37 1.30 3.53
CA ASP A 50 -12.63 0.61 4.59
C ASP A 50 -11.38 -0.17 4.09
N GLY A 51 -10.49 0.52 3.36
CA GLY A 51 -9.27 -0.10 2.80
C GLY A 51 -9.49 -0.92 1.52
N ASN A 52 -10.73 -1.05 1.05
CA ASN A 52 -11.07 -1.73 -0.20
C ASN A 52 -11.11 -0.73 -1.35
N LEU A 53 -10.34 -0.98 -2.40
CA LEU A 53 -10.56 -0.38 -3.70
C LEU A 53 -11.46 -1.31 -4.52
N ILE A 54 -12.67 -0.86 -4.84
CA ILE A 54 -13.72 -1.62 -5.51
C ILE A 54 -13.74 -1.24 -6.98
N VAL A 55 -13.58 -2.24 -7.84
CA VAL A 55 -13.60 -2.09 -9.30
C VAL A 55 -15.04 -1.92 -9.77
N LEU A 56 -15.34 -0.86 -10.54
CA LEU A 56 -16.70 -0.61 -11.06
C LEU A 56 -16.90 -1.06 -12.52
N LYS A 57 -15.81 -1.37 -13.24
CA LYS A 57 -15.84 -1.71 -14.66
C LYS A 57 -14.90 -2.88 -14.97
N ASP A 58 -15.35 -3.83 -15.78
CA ASP A 58 -14.50 -4.92 -16.27
C ASP A 58 -13.35 -4.37 -17.15
N GLY A 59 -12.15 -4.92 -17.00
CA GLY A 59 -11.03 -4.48 -17.82
C GLY A 59 -9.66 -5.04 -17.42
N MET A 60 -8.64 -4.57 -18.11
CA MET A 60 -7.24 -4.82 -17.77
C MET A 60 -6.75 -3.60 -16.98
N TYR A 61 -6.27 -3.83 -15.76
CA TYR A 61 -5.82 -2.77 -14.88
C TYR A 61 -4.35 -2.95 -14.57
N GLU A 62 -3.54 -1.89 -14.70
CA GLU A 62 -2.27 -1.85 -13.99
C GLU A 62 -2.57 -1.57 -12.52
N VAL A 63 -2.10 -2.44 -11.64
CA VAL A 63 -2.17 -2.29 -10.18
C VAL A 63 -0.76 -2.11 -9.68
N TYR A 64 -0.53 -1.12 -8.81
CA TYR A 64 0.79 -0.81 -8.28
C TYR A 64 0.74 -0.47 -6.79
N LEU A 65 1.82 -0.78 -6.09
CA LEU A 65 2.00 -0.51 -4.67
C LEU A 65 3.44 -0.10 -4.41
N GLN A 66 3.62 0.95 -3.61
CA GLN A 66 4.88 1.27 -2.99
C GLN A 66 4.66 1.47 -1.50
N ILE A 67 5.42 0.74 -0.68
CA ILE A 67 5.56 1.03 0.74
C ILE A 67 7.02 1.34 1.02
N THR A 68 7.25 2.49 1.65
CA THR A 68 8.57 2.80 2.21
C THR A 68 8.57 2.49 3.69
N PHE A 69 9.49 1.63 4.09
CA PHE A 69 9.77 1.36 5.49
C PHE A 69 11.01 2.13 5.91
N ARG A 70 10.98 2.68 7.12
CA ARG A 70 12.09 3.38 7.75
C ARG A 70 12.11 3.02 9.21
N ARG A 71 13.30 2.83 9.79
CA ARG A 71 13.44 2.74 11.24
C ARG A 71 13.25 4.12 11.88
N PRO A 72 12.20 4.36 12.69
CA PRO A 72 12.09 5.61 13.44
C PRO A 72 13.23 5.74 14.46
N SER A 73 13.66 6.98 14.73
CA SER A 73 14.74 7.24 15.71
C SER A 73 14.42 6.75 17.13
N HIS A 74 13.13 6.71 17.48
CA HIS A 74 12.63 6.25 18.78
C HIS A 74 12.36 4.74 18.83
N PHE A 75 12.51 4.01 17.72
CA PHE A 75 12.20 2.59 17.66
C PHE A 75 13.29 1.76 18.34
N VAL A 76 12.88 0.95 19.32
CA VAL A 76 13.78 0.12 20.13
C VAL A 76 13.86 -1.27 19.53
N CYS A 77 15.04 -1.64 19.04
CA CYS A 77 15.29 -2.99 18.52
C CYS A 77 15.29 -4.03 19.65
N SER A 78 14.59 -5.14 19.46
CA SER A 78 14.78 -6.32 20.30
C SER A 78 16.18 -6.89 20.10
N LYS A 79 16.85 -7.28 21.20
CA LYS A 79 18.12 -8.01 21.12
C LYS A 79 17.92 -9.48 20.71
N GLU A 80 16.73 -10.02 20.96
CA GLU A 80 16.40 -11.42 20.70
C GLU A 80 15.95 -11.65 19.25
N ASP A 81 15.32 -10.63 18.64
CA ASP A 81 14.86 -10.66 17.25
C ASP A 81 15.23 -9.36 16.52
N PRO A 82 16.49 -9.22 16.08
CA PRO A 82 16.96 -8.03 15.38
C PRO A 82 16.62 -8.05 13.88
N VAL A 83 15.99 -9.09 13.36
CA VAL A 83 15.73 -9.27 11.93
C VAL A 83 14.27 -8.93 11.61
N PHE A 84 14.09 -8.04 10.65
CA PHE A 84 12.78 -7.57 10.23
C PHE A 84 12.53 -8.01 8.79
N ILE A 85 11.37 -8.63 8.55
CA ILE A 85 10.91 -8.99 7.21
C ILE A 85 9.87 -7.94 6.81
N LEU A 86 10.28 -7.03 5.94
CA LEU A 86 9.47 -5.95 5.40
C LEU A 86 8.63 -6.49 4.25
N SER A 87 7.43 -6.96 4.56
CA SER A 87 6.50 -7.55 3.59
C SER A 87 5.47 -6.53 3.11
N GLN A 88 5.10 -6.60 1.83
CA GLN A 88 3.94 -5.91 1.28
C GLN A 88 3.19 -6.82 0.30
N LYS A 89 1.86 -6.74 0.34
CA LYS A 89 0.99 -7.57 -0.50
C LYS A 89 -0.21 -6.79 -0.99
N VAL A 90 -0.52 -6.89 -2.27
CA VAL A 90 -1.84 -6.55 -2.82
C VAL A 90 -2.66 -7.82 -2.94
N ILE A 91 -3.82 -7.83 -2.32
CA ILE A 91 -4.74 -8.95 -2.24
C ILE A 91 -5.99 -8.62 -3.04
N LEU A 92 -6.36 -9.51 -3.94
CA LEU A 92 -7.62 -9.50 -4.68
C LEU A 92 -8.63 -10.38 -3.96
N PHE A 93 -9.79 -9.82 -3.62
CA PHE A 93 -11.00 -10.56 -3.36
C PHE A 93 -11.87 -10.49 -4.60
N ALA A 94 -11.88 -11.57 -5.40
CA ALA A 94 -12.70 -11.59 -6.61
C ALA A 94 -14.09 -12.14 -6.34
N ILE A 95 -15.09 -11.48 -6.89
CA ILE A 95 -16.50 -11.81 -6.62
C ILE A 95 -16.90 -13.21 -7.12
N ASN A 96 -16.22 -13.68 -8.18
CA ASN A 96 -16.55 -14.93 -8.88
C ASN A 96 -16.06 -16.21 -8.18
N TYR A 97 -15.07 -16.12 -7.29
CA TYR A 97 -14.59 -17.28 -6.52
C TYR A 97 -14.55 -17.04 -5.00
N GLN A 98 -14.87 -15.82 -4.54
CA GLN A 98 -15.06 -15.43 -3.12
C GLN A 98 -13.91 -15.85 -2.20
N LYS A 99 -12.67 -15.74 -2.68
CA LYS A 99 -11.46 -15.96 -1.86
C LYS A 99 -10.47 -14.82 -2.05
N ASN A 100 -9.61 -14.65 -1.07
CA ASN A 100 -8.45 -13.78 -1.19
C ASN A 100 -7.36 -14.47 -2.03
N ARG A 101 -6.76 -13.72 -2.96
CA ARG A 101 -5.59 -14.11 -3.75
C ARG A 101 -4.56 -13.00 -3.71
N GLU A 102 -3.32 -13.37 -3.45
CA GLU A 102 -2.19 -12.44 -3.56
C GLU A 102 -1.95 -12.16 -5.06
N LEU A 103 -2.02 -10.90 -5.47
CA LEU A 103 -1.71 -10.45 -6.83
C LEU A 103 -0.26 -10.00 -6.95
N LEU A 104 0.17 -9.16 -6.01
CA LEU A 104 1.51 -8.61 -5.95
C LEU A 104 2.04 -8.87 -4.56
N THR A 105 3.24 -9.44 -4.48
CA THR A 105 3.95 -9.64 -3.22
C THR A 105 5.39 -9.19 -3.37
N ALA A 106 5.93 -8.59 -2.32
CA ALA A 106 7.35 -8.35 -2.20
C ALA A 106 7.74 -8.37 -0.73
N SER A 107 8.96 -8.82 -0.46
CA SER A 107 9.52 -8.87 0.87
C SER A 107 11.00 -8.52 0.80
N ASP A 108 11.49 -7.77 1.78
CA ASP A 108 12.91 -7.53 1.96
C ASP A 108 13.29 -7.72 3.43
N THR A 109 14.54 -8.08 3.69
CA THR A 109 15.05 -8.32 5.03
C THR A 109 15.96 -7.17 5.45
N VAL A 110 15.80 -6.69 6.67
CA VAL A 110 16.69 -5.71 7.30
C VAL A 110 17.07 -6.15 8.71
N GLU A 111 18.30 -5.84 9.11
CA GLU A 111 18.75 -5.99 10.49
C GLU A 111 18.60 -4.64 11.20
N CYS A 112 18.03 -4.65 12.42
CA CYS A 112 17.80 -3.47 13.23
C CYS A 112 19.08 -2.99 13.93
N MET A 113 19.98 -3.94 14.23
CA MET A 113 21.31 -3.72 14.79
C MET A 113 22.31 -4.50 13.93
N PRO A 114 23.41 -3.90 13.41
CA PRO A 114 24.46 -4.65 12.76
C PRO A 114 25.05 -5.58 13.80
N LYS A 115 25.40 -6.78 13.37
CA LYS A 115 26.18 -7.71 14.19
C LYS A 115 27.40 -6.95 14.70
N SER A 116 27.50 -6.76 16.01
CA SER A 116 28.67 -6.16 16.63
C SER A 116 29.87 -7.04 16.31
N ASN A 117 30.67 -6.63 15.34
CA ASN A 117 32.04 -7.08 15.27
C ASN A 117 32.75 -6.49 16.49
N CYS A 118 33.51 -7.33 17.20
CA CYS A 118 34.15 -7.05 18.51
C CYS A 118 35.13 -5.86 18.51
N CYS A 119 35.23 -5.12 17.40
CA CYS A 119 36.20 -4.07 17.11
C CYS A 119 35.55 -2.71 16.82
N GLN A 120 34.23 -2.54 16.99
CA GLN A 120 33.59 -1.22 16.83
C GLN A 120 33.65 -0.40 18.11
N PRO A 121 33.99 0.91 18.03
CA PRO A 121 34.02 1.80 19.19
C PRO A 121 32.62 1.95 19.81
N PRO A 122 32.54 2.30 21.12
CA PRO A 122 31.29 2.40 21.88
C PRO A 122 30.30 3.47 21.37
N ASP A 123 30.72 4.31 20.43
CA ASP A 123 29.91 5.35 19.76
C ASP A 123 29.33 4.89 18.40
N SER A 124 28.98 3.61 18.27
CA SER A 124 28.48 3.07 17.01
C SER A 124 27.15 3.73 16.62
N VAL A 125 27.20 4.45 15.48
CA VAL A 125 26.05 5.11 14.85
C VAL A 125 24.90 4.12 14.74
N THR A 126 23.75 4.45 15.36
CA THR A 126 22.59 3.58 15.33
C THR A 126 22.16 3.40 13.86
N PRO A 127 21.88 2.16 13.39
CA PRO A 127 21.79 1.89 11.96
C PRO A 127 20.56 2.55 11.39
N TYR A 128 20.73 3.51 10.49
CA TYR A 128 19.61 4.07 9.76
C TYR A 128 19.39 3.24 8.50
N TRP A 129 18.17 2.76 8.31
CA TRP A 129 17.75 2.18 7.05
C TRP A 129 16.40 2.77 6.66
N GLU A 130 16.26 2.96 5.35
CA GLU A 130 15.05 3.36 4.67
C GLU A 130 15.01 2.54 3.38
N LYS A 131 13.93 1.81 3.17
CA LYS A 131 13.77 0.91 2.03
C LYS A 131 12.39 1.09 1.43
N SER A 132 12.34 1.38 0.14
CA SER A 132 11.12 1.48 -0.64
C SER A 132 10.99 0.22 -1.49
N THR A 133 9.91 -0.53 -1.29
CA THR A 133 9.60 -1.69 -2.12
C THR A 133 8.46 -1.30 -3.05
N ARG A 134 8.67 -1.41 -4.36
CA ARG A 134 7.64 -1.12 -5.37
C ARG A 134 7.29 -2.38 -6.15
N THR A 135 5.99 -2.64 -6.29
CA THR A 135 5.45 -3.71 -7.13
C THR A 135 4.44 -3.11 -8.11
N SER A 136 4.38 -3.68 -9.31
CA SER A 136 3.35 -3.37 -10.30
C SER A 136 3.08 -4.60 -11.17
N GLY A 137 1.86 -4.71 -11.68
CA GLY A 137 1.47 -5.74 -12.64
C GLY A 137 0.12 -5.42 -13.29
N VAL A 138 -0.11 -6.02 -14.46
CA VAL A 138 -1.36 -5.87 -15.20
C VAL A 138 -2.26 -7.09 -14.97
N PHE A 139 -3.49 -6.85 -14.52
CA PHE A 139 -4.44 -7.89 -14.14
C PHE A 139 -5.80 -7.68 -14.80
N LYS A 140 -6.46 -8.78 -15.15
CA LYS A 140 -7.86 -8.75 -15.57
C LYS A 140 -8.74 -8.69 -14.33
N LEU A 141 -9.47 -7.59 -14.15
CA LEU A 141 -10.39 -7.38 -13.04
C LEU A 141 -11.83 -7.25 -13.54
N LYS A 142 -12.77 -7.62 -12.69
CA LYS A 142 -14.21 -7.52 -12.95
C LYS A 142 -14.86 -6.50 -12.02
N ALA A 143 -15.98 -5.95 -12.46
CA ALA A 143 -16.83 -5.14 -11.61
C ALA A 143 -17.23 -5.93 -10.35
N GLY A 144 -17.06 -5.30 -9.18
CA GLY A 144 -17.28 -5.89 -7.86
C GLY A 144 -16.06 -6.58 -7.24
N ASP A 145 -14.97 -6.78 -8.00
CA ASP A 145 -13.70 -7.20 -7.43
C ASP A 145 -13.15 -6.14 -6.47
N ARG A 146 -12.48 -6.59 -5.40
CA ARG A 146 -11.93 -5.69 -4.37
C ARG A 146 -10.44 -5.91 -4.23
N LEU A 147 -9.67 -4.83 -4.26
CA LEU A 147 -8.25 -4.83 -3.99
C LEU A 147 -7.99 -4.29 -2.58
N ARG A 148 -7.09 -4.93 -1.83
CA ARG A 148 -6.67 -4.55 -0.48
C ARG A 148 -5.16 -4.65 -0.36
N VAL A 149 -4.58 -3.93 0.59
CA VAL A 149 -3.15 -4.00 0.88
C VAL A 149 -2.92 -4.52 2.29
N SER A 150 -1.93 -5.38 2.47
CA SER A 150 -1.46 -5.86 3.78
C SER A 150 0.06 -5.82 3.86
N ASN A 151 0.57 -5.56 5.07
CA ASN A 151 2.00 -5.61 5.41
C ASN A 151 2.30 -6.68 6.50
N GLU A 152 1.42 -7.67 6.66
CA GLU A 152 1.54 -8.78 7.63
C GLU A 152 1.54 -8.36 9.13
N ASP A 153 0.95 -7.20 9.44
CA ASP A 153 0.55 -6.74 10.79
C ASP A 153 1.66 -6.54 11.84
N ARG A 154 2.94 -6.68 11.47
CA ARG A 154 4.06 -6.55 12.43
C ARG A 154 4.76 -5.20 12.44
N TYR A 155 4.67 -4.42 11.36
CA TYR A 155 5.60 -3.31 11.13
C TYR A 155 4.94 -2.00 10.65
N HIS A 156 3.68 -1.76 11.03
CA HIS A 156 2.97 -0.52 10.73
C HIS A 156 3.73 0.73 11.20
N GLU A 157 4.36 0.67 12.38
CA GLU A 157 5.16 1.77 12.95
C GLU A 157 6.46 2.06 12.19
N LEU A 158 6.89 1.11 11.34
CA LEU A 158 8.06 1.27 10.47
C LEU A 158 7.67 1.85 9.11
N MET A 159 6.37 1.99 8.79
CA MET A 159 5.95 2.60 7.53
C MET A 159 6.16 4.11 7.58
N LEU A 160 6.75 4.66 6.51
CA LEU A 160 6.87 6.10 6.35
C LEU A 160 5.56 6.67 5.83
N LEU A 161 4.82 7.36 6.69
CA LEU A 161 3.52 7.97 6.40
C LEU A 161 3.67 9.31 5.66
N ARG A 162 4.14 9.25 4.41
CA ARG A 162 4.18 10.37 3.48
C ARG A 162 3.59 9.97 2.13
N GLU A 163 2.78 10.87 1.56
CA GLU A 163 2.07 10.65 0.30
C GLU A 163 2.98 10.29 -0.88
N ASP A 164 4.21 10.82 -0.90
CA ASP A 164 5.20 10.59 -1.95
C ASP A 164 6.03 9.30 -1.78
N TYR A 165 5.94 8.64 -0.62
CA TYR A 165 6.75 7.46 -0.28
C TYR A 165 5.93 6.17 -0.15
N THR A 166 4.67 6.29 0.27
CA THR A 166 3.78 5.15 0.54
C THR A 166 2.43 5.41 -0.13
N PHE A 167 2.16 4.67 -1.21
CA PHE A 167 0.99 4.84 -2.04
C PHE A 167 0.58 3.53 -2.72
N PHE A 168 -0.71 3.42 -3.05
CA PHE A 168 -1.34 2.29 -3.70
C PHE A 168 -2.26 2.80 -4.80
N GLY A 169 -2.34 2.12 -5.93
CA GLY A 169 -3.27 2.55 -6.97
C GLY A 169 -3.52 1.52 -8.05
N ALA A 170 -4.49 1.86 -8.89
CA ALA A 170 -4.83 1.11 -10.07
C ALA A 170 -5.38 2.03 -11.16
N HIS A 171 -5.12 1.71 -12.42
CA HIS A 171 -5.78 2.39 -13.54
C HIS A 171 -6.10 1.41 -14.67
N LEU A 172 -7.20 1.70 -15.38
CA LEU A 172 -7.63 0.92 -16.55
C LEU A 172 -6.70 1.24 -17.74
N ILE A 173 -6.27 0.20 -18.44
CA ILE A 173 -5.47 0.26 -19.68
C ILE A 173 -6.38 0.17 -20.90
#